data_AF-A0A1S9CH12-F1
#
_entry.id   AF-A0A1S9CH12-F1
#
_cell.length_a   1.000
_cell.length_b   1.000
_cell.length_c   1.000
_cell.angle_alpha   90.00
_cell.angle_beta   90.00
_cell.angle_gamma   90.00
#
_symmetry.space_group_name_H-M   'P 1'
#
loop_
_entity.id
_entity.type
_entity.pdbx_description
1 polymer ?
#
loop_
_entity_poly.entity_id
_entity_poly.type
_entity_poly.pdbx_seq_one_letter_code
_entity_poly.pdbx_strand_id
1 'polypeptide(L)'
;MKNLQKQREELLSKISEMEQQFKGEEKILEAIKNQRWFFFRNKPKVLMDKTTGLLWANLYYFPYCKPNNKAYAFNKVVDVINKYNFNDIRGFRVPTPPELWEMIEDKTFPFKSGDKWRIRNSGFWNVNNNGSICGKCLNYEGAWAAISNTGSFILPCSSILVDNTDYVKNINASNKVYNEKERLQFTLDLFVQNDLEPIFKNDEITQLYRTLYIEKLKLLEQLSEIEKQIQESQQVNLLSADFDYKNLLSKYDATEIDNSIIQYYENVQKWVTELVEQLENYETEKSDIVNNFKDIENKLSTKYVNNKNLTEDENILLANRQVYFKNNLSLNLVATKNKLLAVKTQADNLENRIDEINNETSSIQDLALLEEEKRAGFNLIAENTAKILKTALLKIEFFEANTEFINNMVIVWEKWSSDYNVFKTAHKSSLKNMCDSDGIEDVWEKWYSDWQKLRFIIEGKIQPLVEQGLKGNLMPKNVEDMIGVLENYKKSVDKFYLEERVGIYQKFVFQSGGDLQDKLETESSIYKLTAQFQADLQNIIFSCTKSEHRVFILKWADNLFDIQIDEVLNFIADDDTIAKEILKEFSNLKQKNYELYLADAETYSKQKLAREKQYNSLIFKMRKDLSTK
;
A
#
# COMPACT_ATOMS: atom_id res chain seq x y z
N MET A 1 -5.30 9.03 -5.60
CA MET A 1 -6.10 8.41 -4.51
C MET A 1 -6.51 9.38 -3.40
N LYS A 2 -5.59 10.02 -2.63
CA LYS A 2 -5.94 10.95 -1.53
C LYS A 2 -6.90 12.08 -1.91
N ASN A 3 -6.76 12.66 -3.11
CA ASN A 3 -7.65 13.73 -3.58
C ASN A 3 -9.08 13.23 -3.88
N LEU A 4 -9.22 12.05 -4.49
CA LEU A 4 -10.52 11.44 -4.80
C LEU A 4 -11.28 11.03 -3.52
N GLN A 5 -10.56 10.52 -2.52
CA GLN A 5 -11.16 10.20 -1.20
C GLN A 5 -11.70 11.45 -0.51
N LYS A 6 -10.95 12.56 -0.54
CA LYS A 6 -11.41 13.84 0.00
C LYS A 6 -12.67 14.35 -0.71
N GLN A 7 -12.71 14.27 -2.04
CA GLN A 7 -13.89 14.66 -2.82
C GLN A 7 -15.11 13.79 -2.49
N ARG A 8 -14.92 12.47 -2.30
CA ARG A 8 -15.98 11.55 -1.86
C ARG A 8 -16.55 11.97 -0.50
N GLU A 9 -15.70 12.26 0.47
CA GLU A 9 -16.14 12.69 1.81
C GLU A 9 -16.90 14.02 1.77
N GLU A 10 -16.43 14.98 0.96
CA GLU A 10 -17.12 16.27 0.77
C GLU A 10 -18.52 16.09 0.15
N LEU A 11 -18.68 15.20 -0.84
CA LEU A 11 -19.98 14.89 -1.43
C LEU A 11 -20.92 14.19 -0.43
N LEU A 12 -20.41 13.21 0.32
CA LEU A 12 -21.19 12.52 1.34
C LEU A 12 -21.69 13.47 2.44
N SER A 13 -20.85 14.43 2.86
CA SER A 13 -21.26 15.46 3.82
C SER A 13 -22.40 16.31 3.26
N LYS A 14 -22.29 16.79 2.02
CA LYS A 14 -23.35 17.59 1.38
C LYS A 14 -24.66 16.81 1.24
N ILE A 15 -24.59 15.55 0.81
CA ILE A 15 -25.78 14.68 0.69
C ILE A 15 -26.41 14.47 2.07
N SER A 16 -25.62 14.20 3.10
CA SER A 16 -26.10 14.04 4.48
C SER A 16 -26.75 15.32 5.02
N GLU A 17 -26.20 16.50 4.73
CA GLU A 17 -26.81 17.78 5.10
C GLU A 17 -28.17 18.00 4.42
N MET A 18 -28.29 17.65 3.14
CA MET A 18 -29.56 17.68 2.40
C MET A 18 -30.55 16.64 2.95
N GLU A 19 -30.06 15.47 3.40
CA GLU A 19 -30.87 14.42 4.00
C GLU A 19 -31.40 14.80 5.38
N GLN A 20 -30.64 15.53 6.18
CA GLN A 20 -31.14 16.05 7.46
C GLN A 20 -32.27 17.06 7.29
N GLN A 21 -32.45 17.64 6.10
CA GLN A 21 -33.59 18.48 5.73
C GLN A 21 -34.85 17.67 5.33
N PHE A 22 -34.85 16.32 5.42
CA PHE A 22 -35.92 15.41 4.95
C PHE A 22 -37.31 15.56 5.56
N LYS A 23 -37.54 16.49 6.50
CA LYS A 23 -38.93 16.89 6.87
C LYS A 23 -39.62 17.71 5.76
N GLY A 24 -39.04 17.78 4.57
CA GLY A 24 -39.50 18.59 3.44
C GLY A 24 -40.49 17.91 2.50
N GLU A 25 -40.50 16.58 2.36
CA GLU A 25 -41.37 15.89 1.40
C GLU A 25 -42.86 16.11 1.72
N GLU A 26 -43.24 16.04 3.00
CA GLU A 26 -44.61 16.32 3.43
C GLU A 26 -45.03 17.75 3.08
N LYS A 27 -44.10 18.72 3.13
CA LYS A 27 -44.38 20.11 2.72
C LYS A 27 -44.60 20.24 1.22
N ILE A 28 -43.86 19.45 0.41
CA ILE A 28 -44.06 19.40 -1.04
C ILE A 28 -45.41 18.78 -1.37
N LEU A 29 -45.77 17.64 -0.75
CA LEU A 29 -47.06 16.99 -0.96
C LEU A 29 -48.23 17.91 -0.55
N GLU A 30 -48.10 18.62 0.57
CA GLU A 30 -49.09 19.61 1.01
C GLU A 30 -49.19 20.79 0.02
N ALA A 31 -48.09 21.24 -0.58
CA ALA A 31 -48.14 22.24 -1.64
C ALA A 31 -48.81 21.70 -2.91
N ILE A 32 -48.57 20.44 -3.28
CA ILE A 32 -49.25 19.76 -4.39
C ILE A 32 -50.76 19.69 -4.12
N LYS A 33 -51.17 19.38 -2.89
CA LYS A 33 -52.58 19.34 -2.49
C LYS A 33 -53.29 20.66 -2.79
N ASN A 34 -52.66 21.77 -2.39
CA ASN A 34 -53.24 23.13 -2.44
C ASN A 34 -53.06 23.85 -3.79
N GLN A 35 -52.50 23.19 -4.80
CA GLN A 35 -52.26 23.76 -6.13
C GLN A 35 -52.74 22.82 -7.25
N ARG A 36 -53.55 23.35 -8.17
CA ARG A 36 -54.01 22.63 -9.37
C ARG A 36 -53.09 22.87 -10.56
N TRP A 37 -52.69 24.12 -10.77
CA TRP A 37 -51.95 24.56 -11.95
C TRP A 37 -50.46 24.65 -11.68
N PHE A 38 -49.64 23.98 -12.48
CA PHE A 38 -48.19 24.00 -12.35
C PHE A 38 -47.52 24.57 -13.58
N PHE A 39 -46.79 25.66 -13.40
CA PHE A 39 -45.81 26.14 -14.38
C PHE A 39 -44.48 25.45 -14.12
N PHE A 40 -43.64 25.33 -15.14
CA PHE A 40 -42.34 24.66 -15.02
C PHE A 40 -41.21 25.60 -15.38
N ARG A 41 -40.20 25.68 -14.51
CA ARG A 41 -39.03 26.54 -14.74
C ARG A 41 -38.22 26.10 -15.96
N ASN A 42 -38.04 24.79 -16.12
CA ASN A 42 -37.28 24.21 -17.23
C ASN A 42 -38.12 24.02 -18.51
N LYS A 43 -39.46 24.09 -18.44
CA LYS A 43 -40.39 23.97 -19.57
C LYS A 43 -41.39 25.15 -19.60
N PRO A 44 -40.94 26.41 -19.78
CA PRO A 44 -41.76 27.60 -19.55
C PRO A 44 -42.95 27.78 -20.52
N LYS A 45 -42.94 27.14 -21.69
CA LYS A 45 -43.99 27.30 -22.71
C LYS A 45 -45.23 26.45 -22.46
N VAL A 46 -45.26 25.67 -21.38
CA VAL A 46 -46.37 24.80 -21.02
C VAL A 46 -46.73 24.96 -19.54
N LEU A 47 -47.92 24.53 -19.17
CA LEU A 47 -48.36 24.37 -17.78
C LEU A 47 -49.18 23.09 -17.66
N MET A 48 -49.17 22.45 -16.50
CA MET A 48 -49.93 21.22 -16.25
C MET A 48 -51.18 21.49 -15.42
N ASP A 49 -52.26 20.81 -15.78
CA ASP A 49 -53.43 20.64 -14.93
C ASP A 49 -53.27 19.39 -14.06
N LYS A 50 -53.17 19.53 -12.73
CA LYS A 50 -53.05 18.39 -11.81
C LYS A 50 -54.20 17.39 -11.96
N THR A 51 -55.43 17.86 -12.16
CA THR A 51 -56.62 16.98 -12.10
C THR A 51 -56.73 16.04 -13.28
N THR A 52 -56.21 16.47 -14.44
CA THR A 52 -56.25 15.69 -15.68
C THR A 52 -54.88 15.16 -16.09
N GLY A 53 -53.80 15.75 -15.58
CA GLY A 53 -52.41 15.52 -16.01
C GLY A 53 -52.11 16.08 -17.41
N LEU A 54 -53.06 16.77 -18.03
CA LEU A 54 -52.87 17.37 -19.35
C LEU A 54 -51.93 18.57 -19.28
N LEU A 55 -51.05 18.65 -20.27
CA LEU A 55 -50.24 19.83 -20.52
C LEU A 55 -51.00 20.79 -21.42
N TRP A 56 -51.05 22.05 -21.03
CA TRP A 56 -51.68 23.14 -21.78
C TRP A 56 -50.61 24.11 -22.26
N ALA A 57 -50.85 24.78 -23.38
CA ALA A 57 -49.95 25.84 -23.84
C ALA A 57 -49.97 27.04 -22.88
N ASN A 58 -48.78 27.54 -22.54
CA ASN A 58 -48.64 28.76 -21.78
C ASN A 58 -48.93 29.97 -22.68
N LEU A 59 -50.05 30.67 -22.41
CA LEU A 59 -50.50 31.81 -23.21
C LEU A 59 -49.64 33.07 -23.07
N TYR A 60 -48.63 33.09 -22.21
CA TYR A 60 -47.59 34.12 -22.26
C TYR A 60 -46.64 33.94 -23.46
N TYR A 61 -46.48 32.71 -23.96
CA TYR A 61 -45.53 32.39 -25.03
C TYR A 61 -46.21 31.86 -26.31
N PHE A 62 -47.35 31.19 -26.19
CA PHE A 62 -48.02 30.56 -27.32
C PHE A 62 -48.84 31.59 -28.11
N PRO A 63 -48.73 31.63 -29.45
CA PRO A 63 -49.48 32.57 -30.29
C PRO A 63 -50.93 32.09 -30.47
N TYR A 64 -51.78 32.30 -29.45
CA TYR A 64 -53.18 31.88 -29.46
C TYR A 64 -54.08 32.70 -30.40
N CYS A 65 -53.60 33.85 -30.87
CA CYS A 65 -54.20 34.70 -31.91
C CYS A 65 -53.17 35.38 -32.82
N LYS A 66 -53.64 35.90 -33.95
CA LYS A 66 -52.87 36.76 -34.85
C LYS A 66 -52.57 38.12 -34.20
N PRO A 67 -51.54 38.85 -34.68
CA PRO A 67 -51.38 40.28 -34.40
C PRO A 67 -52.70 41.01 -34.69
N ASN A 68 -53.14 41.88 -33.77
CA ASN A 68 -54.47 42.54 -33.71
C ASN A 68 -55.60 41.73 -33.06
N ASN A 69 -55.29 40.71 -32.26
CA ASN A 69 -56.27 39.95 -31.46
C ASN A 69 -57.36 39.25 -32.30
N LYS A 70 -57.01 38.85 -33.53
CA LYS A 70 -57.90 38.14 -34.47
C LYS A 70 -57.65 36.63 -34.43
N ALA A 71 -58.72 35.85 -34.55
CA ALA A 71 -58.66 34.40 -34.65
C ALA A 71 -57.89 33.91 -35.89
N TYR A 72 -57.31 32.71 -35.80
CA TYR A 72 -56.75 32.01 -36.95
C TYR A 72 -57.87 31.39 -37.80
N ALA A 73 -57.59 31.19 -39.09
CA ALA A 73 -58.48 30.40 -39.94
C ALA A 73 -58.41 28.92 -39.52
N PHE A 74 -59.54 28.20 -39.55
CA PHE A 74 -59.61 26.81 -39.08
C PHE A 74 -58.57 25.88 -39.74
N ASN A 75 -58.37 26.02 -41.06
CA ASN A 75 -57.38 25.24 -41.83
C ASN A 75 -55.91 25.57 -41.48
N LYS A 76 -55.65 26.57 -40.63
CA LYS A 76 -54.31 26.93 -40.13
C LYS A 76 -54.09 26.56 -38.67
N VAL A 77 -55.12 26.12 -37.95
CA VAL A 77 -55.00 25.82 -36.51
C VAL A 77 -53.97 24.71 -36.26
N VAL A 78 -54.07 23.61 -37.00
CA VAL A 78 -53.13 22.47 -36.87
C VAL A 78 -51.71 22.88 -37.27
N ASP A 79 -51.55 23.66 -38.35
CA ASP A 79 -50.24 24.18 -38.78
C ASP A 79 -49.57 25.02 -37.69
N VAL A 80 -50.33 25.87 -36.99
CA VAL A 80 -49.81 26.73 -35.92
C VAL A 80 -49.33 25.89 -34.73
N ILE A 81 -50.09 24.85 -34.36
CA ILE A 81 -49.72 23.94 -33.26
C ILE A 81 -48.45 23.17 -33.63
N ASN A 82 -48.43 22.54 -34.81
CA ASN A 82 -47.31 21.67 -35.22
C ASN A 82 -45.99 22.43 -35.43
N LYS A 83 -46.04 23.72 -35.78
CA LYS A 83 -44.84 24.56 -35.98
C LYS A 83 -44.28 25.15 -34.67
N TYR A 84 -45.04 25.12 -33.59
CA TYR A 84 -44.62 25.72 -32.33
C TYR A 84 -43.78 24.74 -31.51
N ASN A 85 -42.57 25.14 -31.12
CA ASN A 85 -41.76 24.34 -30.20
C ASN A 85 -42.20 24.56 -28.75
N PHE A 86 -42.82 23.53 -28.14
CA PHE A 86 -43.25 23.46 -26.74
C PHE A 86 -42.14 22.94 -25.79
N ASN A 87 -40.93 23.49 -25.88
CA ASN A 87 -39.76 23.02 -25.11
C ASN A 87 -39.48 21.52 -25.30
N ASP A 88 -39.57 21.08 -26.56
CA ASP A 88 -39.35 19.71 -27.04
C ASP A 88 -40.40 18.67 -26.60
N ILE A 89 -41.47 19.12 -25.92
CA ILE A 89 -42.62 18.28 -25.60
C ILE A 89 -43.51 18.13 -26.84
N ARG A 90 -43.84 16.88 -27.18
CA ARG A 90 -44.65 16.52 -28.36
C ARG A 90 -46.11 16.24 -27.99
N GLY A 91 -46.93 15.89 -28.99
CA GLY A 91 -48.31 15.44 -28.78
C GLY A 91 -49.34 16.55 -28.62
N PHE A 92 -48.97 17.82 -28.85
CA PHE A 92 -49.92 18.92 -28.77
C PHE A 92 -50.97 18.86 -29.87
N ARG A 93 -52.24 18.98 -29.48
CA ARG A 93 -53.43 18.91 -30.33
C ARG A 93 -54.48 19.92 -29.87
N VAL A 94 -55.50 20.12 -30.71
CA VAL A 94 -56.71 20.84 -30.30
C VAL A 94 -57.47 19.99 -29.26
N PRO A 95 -57.87 20.54 -28.10
CA PRO A 95 -58.61 19.81 -27.09
C PRO A 95 -59.99 19.40 -27.60
N THR A 96 -60.55 18.33 -27.04
CA THR A 96 -61.95 17.99 -27.22
C THR A 96 -62.85 18.95 -26.42
N PRO A 97 -64.15 19.06 -26.74
CA PRO A 97 -65.07 19.89 -25.96
C PRO A 97 -65.11 19.53 -24.45
N PRO A 98 -65.08 18.24 -24.05
CA PRO A 98 -64.98 17.87 -22.64
C PRO A 98 -63.68 18.34 -21.98
N GLU A 99 -62.51 18.12 -22.60
CA GLU A 99 -61.22 18.53 -22.03
C GLU A 99 -61.12 20.05 -21.84
N LEU A 100 -61.60 20.84 -22.82
CA LEU A 100 -61.61 22.30 -22.69
C LEU A 100 -62.56 22.75 -21.57
N TRP A 101 -63.72 22.10 -21.44
CA TRP A 101 -64.70 22.45 -20.42
C TRP A 101 -64.23 22.08 -19.01
N GLU A 102 -63.73 20.86 -18.81
CA GLU A 102 -63.19 20.38 -17.52
C GLU A 102 -62.03 21.25 -17.02
N MET A 103 -61.22 21.78 -17.93
CA MET A 103 -60.15 22.72 -17.58
C MET A 103 -60.69 24.06 -17.04
N ILE A 104 -61.77 24.59 -17.61
CA ILE A 104 -62.23 25.95 -17.32
C ILE A 104 -63.38 26.03 -16.33
N GLU A 105 -64.16 24.96 -16.16
CA GLU A 105 -65.44 24.91 -15.42
C GLU A 105 -65.37 25.52 -14.02
N ASP A 106 -64.33 25.18 -13.25
CA ASP A 106 -64.12 25.66 -11.88
C ASP A 106 -63.56 27.10 -11.80
N LYS A 107 -63.28 27.71 -12.96
CA LYS A 107 -62.76 29.08 -13.13
C LYS A 107 -61.38 29.31 -12.51
N THR A 108 -60.60 28.26 -12.25
CA THR A 108 -59.25 28.37 -11.66
C THR A 108 -58.13 28.50 -12.69
N PHE A 109 -58.41 28.30 -13.98
CA PHE A 109 -57.40 28.35 -15.04
C PHE A 109 -56.60 29.67 -15.00
N PRO A 110 -55.25 29.65 -15.06
CA PRO A 110 -54.43 30.84 -14.82
C PRO A 110 -54.67 32.01 -15.79
N PHE A 111 -55.20 31.73 -16.98
CA PHE A 111 -55.50 32.76 -17.99
C PHE A 111 -57.00 33.12 -18.07
N LYS A 112 -57.81 32.65 -17.11
CA LYS A 112 -59.21 33.06 -17.00
C LYS A 112 -59.27 34.56 -16.74
N SER A 113 -59.92 35.30 -17.63
CA SER A 113 -60.17 36.73 -17.44
C SER A 113 -61.45 37.15 -18.15
N GLY A 114 -62.16 38.10 -17.56
CA GLY A 114 -63.47 38.56 -18.02
C GLY A 114 -64.62 37.74 -17.45
N ASP A 115 -65.80 37.90 -18.05
CA ASP A 115 -67.05 37.32 -17.58
C ASP A 115 -67.13 35.81 -17.81
N LYS A 116 -67.93 35.13 -16.97
CA LYS A 116 -68.23 33.70 -17.09
C LYS A 116 -66.95 32.84 -17.08
N TRP A 117 -66.69 32.10 -18.16
CA TRP A 117 -65.54 31.19 -18.32
C TRP A 117 -64.55 31.68 -19.39
N ARG A 118 -64.57 32.98 -19.72
CA ARG A 118 -63.66 33.53 -20.74
C ARG A 118 -62.20 33.41 -20.33
N ILE A 119 -61.36 33.20 -21.34
CA ILE A 119 -59.90 33.13 -21.22
C ILE A 119 -59.35 34.34 -21.98
N ARG A 120 -58.49 35.15 -21.35
CA ARG A 120 -57.97 36.41 -21.94
C ARG A 120 -59.08 37.33 -22.51
N ASN A 121 -60.24 37.42 -21.84
CA ASN A 121 -61.46 38.12 -22.27
C ASN A 121 -62.13 37.60 -23.56
N SER A 122 -61.60 36.52 -24.14
CA SER A 122 -62.12 35.88 -25.35
C SER A 122 -63.07 34.74 -25.02
N GLY A 123 -64.23 34.75 -25.68
CA GLY A 123 -65.29 33.76 -25.47
C GLY A 123 -65.25 32.54 -26.38
N PHE A 124 -64.48 32.54 -27.47
CA PHE A 124 -64.50 31.47 -28.47
C PHE A 124 -63.14 30.79 -28.62
N TRP A 125 -63.08 29.48 -28.36
CA TRP A 125 -61.83 28.70 -28.40
C TRP A 125 -62.00 27.44 -29.23
N ASN A 126 -60.97 27.08 -29.99
CA ASN A 126 -61.02 25.92 -30.89
C ASN A 126 -61.10 24.63 -30.09
N VAL A 127 -62.02 23.75 -30.51
CA VAL A 127 -62.19 22.39 -30.01
C VAL A 127 -62.26 21.41 -31.19
N ASN A 128 -61.76 20.20 -31.00
CA ASN A 128 -61.95 19.09 -31.92
C ASN A 128 -63.22 18.32 -31.57
N ASN A 129 -64.30 18.60 -32.30
CA ASN A 129 -65.57 17.90 -32.17
C ASN A 129 -65.67 16.81 -33.25
N ASN A 130 -65.46 15.55 -32.84
CA ASN A 130 -65.55 14.37 -33.71
C ASN A 130 -64.73 14.48 -35.01
N GLY A 131 -63.51 14.99 -34.94
CA GLY A 131 -62.59 15.16 -36.08
C GLY A 131 -62.69 16.51 -36.79
N SER A 132 -63.68 17.35 -36.44
CA SER A 132 -63.85 18.69 -37.01
C SER A 132 -63.45 19.77 -36.02
N ILE A 133 -62.68 20.77 -36.48
CA ILE A 133 -62.29 21.91 -35.66
C ILE A 133 -63.44 22.93 -35.66
N CYS A 134 -64.02 23.16 -34.49
CA CYS A 134 -65.10 24.10 -34.26
C CYS A 134 -64.73 25.10 -33.16
N GLY A 135 -65.50 26.18 -33.06
CA GLY A 135 -65.42 27.13 -31.95
C GLY A 135 -66.36 26.77 -30.81
N LYS A 136 -65.85 26.64 -29.59
CA LYS A 136 -66.63 26.53 -28.36
C LYS A 136 -66.81 27.91 -27.72
N CYS A 137 -68.06 28.32 -27.50
CA CYS A 137 -68.36 29.52 -26.74
C CYS A 137 -68.33 29.25 -25.22
N LEU A 138 -67.41 29.90 -24.50
CA LEU A 138 -67.25 29.85 -23.04
C LEU A 138 -68.20 30.81 -22.28
N ASN A 139 -69.19 31.38 -22.97
CA ASN A 139 -70.28 32.14 -22.32
C ASN A 139 -71.47 31.26 -21.92
N TYR A 140 -71.46 29.98 -22.30
CA TYR A 140 -72.53 29.02 -22.06
C TYR A 140 -71.96 27.80 -21.33
N GLU A 141 -72.72 27.35 -20.33
CA GLU A 141 -72.36 26.24 -19.46
C GLU A 141 -72.42 24.90 -20.20
N GLY A 142 -71.46 24.02 -19.92
CA GLY A 142 -71.39 22.65 -20.43
C GLY A 142 -70.47 22.49 -21.64
N ALA A 143 -69.86 21.31 -21.73
CA ALA A 143 -68.89 20.94 -22.77
C ALA A 143 -69.46 21.04 -24.20
N TRP A 144 -70.71 20.63 -24.38
CA TRP A 144 -71.35 20.54 -25.70
C TRP A 144 -72.19 21.76 -26.08
N ALA A 145 -72.33 22.73 -25.17
CA ALA A 145 -73.14 23.92 -25.41
C ALA A 145 -72.44 24.92 -26.34
N ALA A 146 -73.20 25.54 -27.25
CA ALA A 146 -72.76 26.65 -28.09
C ALA A 146 -71.43 26.36 -28.85
N ILE A 147 -71.39 25.21 -29.53
CA ILE A 147 -70.37 24.86 -30.51
C ILE A 147 -70.81 25.40 -31.88
N SER A 148 -69.97 26.18 -32.54
CA SER A 148 -70.26 26.80 -33.83
C SER A 148 -69.04 26.85 -34.75
N ASN A 149 -69.26 27.07 -36.05
CA ASN A 149 -68.19 27.27 -37.02
C ASN A 149 -67.70 28.74 -37.06
N THR A 150 -67.50 29.35 -35.88
CA THR A 150 -67.05 30.75 -35.74
C THR A 150 -65.54 30.80 -35.50
N GLY A 151 -64.85 31.77 -36.12
CA GLY A 151 -63.41 31.98 -35.92
C GLY A 151 -63.06 32.07 -34.44
N SER A 152 -62.16 31.19 -33.98
CA SER A 152 -61.86 30.98 -32.57
C SER A 152 -60.36 31.01 -32.26
N PHE A 153 -60.03 31.29 -31.00
CA PHE A 153 -58.65 31.32 -30.50
C PHE A 153 -58.10 29.90 -30.28
N ILE A 154 -56.79 29.72 -30.29
CA ILE A 154 -56.15 28.39 -30.19
C ILE A 154 -55.59 28.19 -28.78
N LEU A 155 -55.97 27.11 -28.12
CA LEU A 155 -55.37 26.66 -26.87
C LEU A 155 -55.13 25.16 -26.97
N PRO A 156 -53.94 24.71 -27.41
CA PRO A 156 -53.67 23.31 -27.56
C PRO A 156 -53.33 22.65 -26.22
N CYS A 157 -53.63 21.36 -26.12
CA CYS A 157 -53.23 20.51 -25.01
C CYS A 157 -52.47 19.27 -25.51
N SER A 158 -51.71 18.63 -24.62
CA SER A 158 -51.04 17.35 -24.86
C SER A 158 -51.34 16.42 -23.69
N SER A 159 -51.65 15.16 -23.99
CA SER A 159 -51.88 14.10 -23.01
C SER A 159 -50.64 13.22 -22.78
N ILE A 160 -49.49 13.60 -23.35
CA ILE A 160 -48.28 12.76 -23.40
C ILE A 160 -47.78 12.26 -22.03
N LEU A 161 -48.04 13.01 -20.95
CA LEU A 161 -47.64 12.62 -19.59
C LEU A 161 -48.52 11.50 -19.01
N VAL A 162 -49.75 11.37 -19.51
CA VAL A 162 -50.77 10.49 -18.94
C VAL A 162 -51.32 9.47 -19.94
N ASP A 163 -50.92 9.55 -21.21
CA ASP A 163 -51.26 8.56 -22.22
C ASP A 163 -50.80 7.17 -21.77
N ASN A 164 -51.73 6.20 -21.80
CA ASN A 164 -51.51 4.84 -21.32
C ASN A 164 -51.18 4.69 -19.82
N THR A 165 -51.54 5.69 -19.01
CA THR A 165 -51.42 5.61 -17.53
C THR A 165 -52.79 5.62 -16.85
N ASP A 166 -52.85 5.15 -15.61
CA ASP A 166 -54.04 5.28 -14.75
C ASP A 166 -54.01 6.55 -13.86
N TYR A 167 -53.18 7.54 -14.20
CA TYR A 167 -52.95 8.73 -13.37
C TYR A 167 -54.25 9.37 -12.85
N VAL A 168 -55.19 9.72 -13.74
CA VAL A 168 -56.46 10.37 -13.38
C VAL A 168 -57.31 9.50 -12.45
N LYS A 169 -57.33 8.18 -12.67
CA LYS A 169 -58.04 7.25 -11.78
C LYS A 169 -57.36 7.17 -10.42
N ASN A 170 -56.03 7.15 -10.40
CA ASN A 170 -55.23 7.02 -9.19
C ASN A 170 -55.36 8.24 -8.29
N ILE A 171 -55.31 9.46 -8.84
CA ILE A 171 -55.40 10.70 -8.06
C ILE A 171 -56.83 11.09 -7.66
N ASN A 172 -57.85 10.40 -8.17
CA ASN A 172 -59.25 10.73 -7.91
C ASN A 172 -59.57 10.65 -6.42
N ALA A 173 -60.18 11.69 -5.84
CA ALA A 173 -60.53 11.75 -4.42
C ALA A 173 -61.49 10.64 -3.97
N SER A 174 -62.27 10.07 -4.91
CA SER A 174 -63.19 8.95 -4.66
C SER A 174 -62.51 7.58 -4.76
N ASN A 175 -61.24 7.53 -5.15
CA ASN A 175 -60.48 6.28 -5.22
C ASN A 175 -60.27 5.72 -3.82
N LYS A 176 -60.78 4.50 -3.57
CA LYS A 176 -60.71 3.80 -2.27
C LYS A 176 -59.43 2.97 -2.09
N VAL A 177 -58.64 2.78 -3.16
CA VAL A 177 -57.41 1.99 -3.13
C VAL A 177 -56.27 2.77 -2.48
N TYR A 178 -56.15 4.07 -2.80
CA TYR A 178 -55.05 4.93 -2.35
C TYR A 178 -55.53 6.00 -1.37
N ASN A 179 -54.76 6.24 -0.31
CA ASN A 179 -54.99 7.34 0.62
C ASN A 179 -54.55 8.70 0.02
N GLU A 180 -54.85 9.81 0.70
CA GLU A 180 -54.53 11.15 0.16
C GLU A 180 -53.04 11.35 -0.13
N LYS A 181 -52.17 10.87 0.77
CA LYS A 181 -50.71 11.01 0.60
C LYS A 181 -50.23 10.25 -0.64
N GLU A 182 -50.67 9.00 -0.82
CA GLU A 182 -50.36 8.19 -2.01
C GLU A 182 -50.89 8.84 -3.29
N ARG A 183 -52.07 9.45 -3.25
CA ARG A 183 -52.63 10.17 -4.40
C ARG A 183 -51.79 11.39 -4.80
N LEU A 184 -51.30 12.14 -3.81
CA LEU A 184 -50.41 13.28 -4.05
C LEU A 184 -49.04 12.82 -4.57
N GLN A 185 -48.57 11.66 -4.11
CA GLN A 185 -47.32 11.06 -4.56
C GLN A 185 -47.34 10.78 -6.07
N PHE A 186 -48.46 10.30 -6.64
CA PHE A 186 -48.52 10.10 -8.10
C PHE A 186 -48.27 11.39 -8.90
N THR A 187 -48.70 12.55 -8.40
CA THR A 187 -48.38 13.84 -9.04
C THR A 187 -46.91 14.20 -8.88
N LEU A 188 -46.33 13.95 -7.70
CA LEU A 188 -44.90 14.17 -7.46
C LEU A 188 -44.04 13.28 -8.36
N ASP A 189 -44.37 12.00 -8.44
CA ASP A 189 -43.71 11.02 -9.30
C ASP A 189 -43.80 11.43 -10.78
N LEU A 190 -44.96 11.95 -11.20
CA LEU A 190 -45.14 12.47 -12.56
C LEU A 190 -44.16 13.62 -12.86
N PHE A 191 -43.90 14.51 -11.90
CA PHE A 191 -42.91 15.57 -12.07
C PHE A 191 -41.50 15.02 -12.18
N VAL A 192 -41.11 14.11 -11.28
CA VAL A 192 -39.75 13.56 -11.23
C VAL A 192 -39.44 12.71 -12.46
N GLN A 193 -40.35 11.81 -12.85
CA GLN A 193 -40.17 10.89 -13.98
C GLN A 193 -40.07 11.61 -15.33
N ASN A 194 -40.65 12.80 -15.44
CA ASN A 194 -40.66 13.58 -16.68
C ASN A 194 -39.69 14.77 -16.65
N ASP A 195 -38.77 14.80 -15.68
CA ASP A 195 -37.80 15.89 -15.49
C ASP A 195 -38.50 17.26 -15.51
N LEU A 196 -39.53 17.44 -14.69
CA LEU A 196 -40.26 18.70 -14.57
C LEU A 196 -39.84 19.44 -13.31
N GLU A 197 -39.58 20.75 -13.44
CA GLU A 197 -39.29 21.65 -12.32
C GLU A 197 -40.51 22.53 -11.99
N PRO A 198 -41.51 22.02 -11.22
CA PRO A 198 -42.72 22.76 -10.90
C PRO A 198 -42.42 24.02 -10.07
N ILE A 199 -43.15 25.08 -10.40
CA ILE A 199 -43.18 26.33 -9.65
C ILE A 199 -44.37 26.27 -8.70
N PHE A 200 -44.09 26.17 -7.41
CA PHE A 200 -45.10 26.22 -6.35
C PHE A 200 -45.42 27.67 -6.00
N LYS A 201 -46.63 27.92 -5.48
CA LYS A 201 -47.02 29.25 -4.96
C LYS A 201 -46.09 29.77 -3.85
N ASN A 202 -45.46 28.86 -3.11
CA ASN A 202 -44.44 29.19 -2.11
C ASN A 202 -43.04 28.95 -2.70
N ASP A 203 -42.25 30.02 -2.81
CA ASP A 203 -40.89 29.98 -3.35
C ASP A 203 -39.96 29.06 -2.54
N GLU A 204 -40.15 28.95 -1.22
CA GLU A 204 -39.37 28.04 -0.37
C GLU A 204 -39.61 26.58 -0.76
N ILE A 205 -40.85 26.23 -1.13
CA ILE A 205 -41.19 24.87 -1.58
C ILE A 205 -40.62 24.59 -2.97
N THR A 206 -40.61 25.60 -3.85
CA THR A 206 -39.95 25.51 -5.16
C THR A 206 -38.45 25.23 -5.00
N GLN A 207 -37.78 25.93 -4.08
CA GLN A 207 -36.37 25.68 -3.79
C GLN A 207 -36.15 24.30 -3.16
N LEU A 208 -37.01 23.91 -2.21
CA LEU A 208 -36.95 22.61 -1.55
C LEU A 208 -37.09 21.44 -2.54
N TYR A 209 -38.05 21.52 -3.48
CA TYR A 209 -38.20 20.52 -4.55
C TYR A 209 -36.92 20.40 -5.37
N ARG A 210 -36.34 21.53 -5.80
CA ARG A 210 -35.12 21.55 -6.59
C ARG A 210 -33.94 20.90 -5.85
N THR A 211 -33.76 21.24 -4.58
CA THR A 211 -32.70 20.67 -3.75
C THR A 211 -32.86 19.14 -3.61
N LEU A 212 -34.06 18.66 -3.31
CA LEU A 212 -34.30 17.23 -3.06
C LEU A 212 -34.33 16.36 -4.33
N TYR A 213 -34.96 16.84 -5.39
CA TYR A 213 -35.27 16.02 -6.58
C TYR A 213 -34.43 16.35 -7.80
N ILE A 214 -33.63 17.42 -7.79
CA ILE A 214 -32.74 17.79 -8.91
C ILE A 214 -31.28 17.82 -8.47
N GLU A 215 -30.95 18.57 -7.42
CA GLU A 215 -29.55 18.75 -6.98
C GLU A 215 -29.01 17.47 -6.32
N LYS A 216 -29.80 16.82 -5.46
CA LYS A 216 -29.39 15.56 -4.80
C LYS A 216 -29.08 14.46 -5.82
N LEU A 217 -29.91 14.29 -6.85
CA LEU A 217 -29.69 13.27 -7.87
C LEU A 217 -28.38 13.50 -8.63
N LYS A 218 -28.07 14.76 -8.99
CA LYS A 218 -26.78 15.11 -9.61
C LYS A 218 -25.59 14.81 -8.72
N LEU A 219 -25.70 15.04 -7.40
CA LEU A 219 -24.64 14.71 -6.46
C LEU A 219 -24.46 13.20 -6.31
N LEU A 220 -25.55 12.41 -6.36
CA LEU A 220 -25.48 10.94 -6.34
C LEU A 220 -24.82 10.39 -7.61
N GLU A 221 -25.12 10.94 -8.79
CA GLU A 221 -24.43 10.59 -10.03
C GLU A 221 -22.92 10.91 -9.96
N GLN A 222 -22.57 12.09 -9.45
CA GLN A 222 -21.17 12.46 -9.23
C GLN A 222 -20.46 11.54 -8.23
N LEU A 223 -21.15 11.15 -7.15
CA LEU A 223 -20.63 10.20 -6.18
C LEU A 223 -20.38 8.83 -6.82
N SER A 224 -21.34 8.33 -7.60
CA SER A 224 -21.19 7.05 -8.31
C SER A 224 -20.01 7.06 -9.28
N GLU A 225 -19.79 8.16 -9.99
CA GLU A 225 -18.66 8.31 -10.91
C GLU A 225 -17.32 8.36 -10.16
N ILE A 226 -17.24 9.09 -9.04
CA ILE A 226 -16.03 9.10 -8.20
C ILE A 226 -15.78 7.73 -7.56
N GLU A 227 -16.81 7.03 -7.12
CA GLU A 227 -16.68 5.67 -6.57
C GLU A 227 -16.19 4.69 -7.63
N LYS A 228 -16.66 4.82 -8.88
CA LYS A 228 -16.14 4.05 -10.02
C LYS A 228 -14.66 4.37 -10.28
N GLN A 229 -14.27 5.65 -10.30
CA GLN A 229 -12.87 6.05 -10.48
C GLN A 229 -11.95 5.57 -9.35
N ILE A 230 -12.44 5.54 -8.11
CA ILE A 230 -11.73 4.94 -6.97
C ILE A 230 -11.57 3.44 -7.18
N GLN A 231 -12.62 2.74 -7.60
CA GLN A 231 -12.61 1.30 -7.83
C GLN A 231 -11.65 0.91 -8.96
N GLU A 232 -11.66 1.65 -10.07
CA GLU A 232 -10.71 1.48 -11.18
C GLU A 232 -9.26 1.76 -10.74
N SER A 233 -9.05 2.75 -9.85
CA SER A 233 -7.72 3.06 -9.29
C SER A 233 -7.23 2.02 -8.28
N GLN A 234 -8.13 1.28 -7.63
CA GLN A 234 -7.80 0.23 -6.65
C GLN A 234 -7.62 -1.15 -7.30
N GLN A 235 -8.08 -1.34 -8.54
CA GLN A 235 -7.90 -2.57 -9.31
C GLN A 235 -6.51 -2.75 -9.91
N VAL A 236 -5.59 -1.79 -9.71
CA VAL A 236 -4.16 -2.08 -9.83
C VAL A 236 -3.81 -3.04 -8.69
N ASN A 237 -3.85 -4.34 -8.98
CA ASN A 237 -3.26 -5.36 -8.10
C ASN A 237 -1.84 -4.89 -7.78
N LEU A 238 -1.65 -4.37 -6.57
CA LEU A 238 -0.35 -3.98 -6.06
C LEU A 238 0.54 -5.21 -6.14
N LEU A 239 1.56 -5.14 -7.00
CA LEU A 239 2.51 -6.23 -7.17
C LEU A 239 3.13 -6.51 -5.80
N SER A 240 3.08 -7.76 -5.34
CA SER A 240 3.68 -8.19 -4.07
C SER A 240 4.42 -9.51 -4.25
N ALA A 241 5.17 -9.96 -3.26
CA ALA A 241 5.80 -11.28 -3.30
C ALA A 241 4.77 -12.42 -3.45
N ASP A 242 3.55 -12.20 -2.95
CA ASP A 242 2.41 -13.12 -3.07
C ASP A 242 1.76 -13.10 -4.46
N PHE A 243 2.24 -12.25 -5.36
CA PHE A 243 1.80 -12.17 -6.75
C PHE A 243 1.71 -13.57 -7.38
N ASP A 244 0.52 -13.96 -7.82
CA ASP A 244 0.33 -15.23 -8.50
C ASP A 244 0.58 -15.08 -10.00
N TYR A 245 1.82 -15.37 -10.40
CA TYR A 245 2.23 -15.37 -11.81
C TYR A 245 1.39 -16.33 -12.67
N LYS A 246 0.72 -17.33 -12.08
CA LYS A 246 -0.14 -18.26 -12.83
C LYS A 246 -1.38 -17.56 -13.40
N ASN A 247 -1.91 -16.54 -12.73
CA ASN A 247 -3.01 -15.72 -13.25
C ASN A 247 -2.57 -14.85 -14.44
N LEU A 248 -1.30 -14.43 -14.49
CA LEU A 248 -0.76 -13.75 -15.66
C LEU A 248 -0.47 -14.74 -16.79
N LEU A 249 0.08 -15.91 -16.44
CA LEU A 249 0.40 -16.98 -17.38
C LEU A 249 -0.86 -17.59 -18.02
N SER A 250 -2.02 -17.56 -17.36
CA SER A 250 -3.27 -18.14 -17.89
C SER A 250 -3.79 -17.46 -19.18
N LYS A 251 -3.23 -16.30 -19.55
CA LYS A 251 -3.54 -15.61 -20.82
C LYS A 251 -2.81 -16.21 -22.02
N TYR A 252 -1.86 -17.12 -21.79
CA TYR A 252 -0.99 -17.68 -22.80
C TYR A 252 -1.30 -19.16 -23.01
N ASP A 253 -1.47 -19.58 -24.27
CA ASP A 253 -1.51 -21.01 -24.60
C ASP A 253 -0.08 -21.51 -24.81
N ALA A 254 0.56 -21.97 -23.73
CA ALA A 254 1.93 -22.46 -23.76
C ALA A 254 2.13 -23.61 -24.77
N THR A 255 1.11 -24.43 -25.02
CA THR A 255 1.23 -25.56 -25.96
C THR A 255 1.27 -25.05 -27.39
N GLU A 256 0.41 -24.08 -27.73
CA GLU A 256 0.43 -23.44 -29.04
C GLU A 256 1.74 -22.66 -29.27
N ILE A 257 2.16 -21.90 -28.25
CA ILE A 257 3.38 -21.09 -28.27
C ILE A 257 4.62 -21.94 -28.51
N ASP A 258 4.76 -23.08 -27.81
CA ASP A 258 5.94 -23.95 -27.94
C ASP A 258 6.02 -24.63 -29.33
N ASN A 259 4.91 -24.74 -30.05
CA ASN A 259 4.85 -25.36 -31.38
C ASN A 259 5.26 -24.41 -32.53
N SER A 260 5.42 -23.11 -32.29
CA SER A 260 5.78 -22.14 -33.32
C SER A 260 6.91 -21.24 -32.86
N ILE A 261 8.03 -21.21 -33.59
CA ILE A 261 9.16 -20.35 -33.22
C ILE A 261 8.80 -18.86 -33.24
N ILE A 262 7.91 -18.46 -34.14
CA ILE A 262 7.44 -17.08 -34.24
C ILE A 262 6.60 -16.73 -33.01
N GLN A 263 5.57 -17.54 -32.72
CA GLN A 263 4.75 -17.32 -31.52
C GLN A 263 5.60 -17.39 -30.24
N TYR A 264 6.62 -18.24 -30.21
CA TYR A 264 7.53 -18.38 -29.08
C TYR A 264 8.26 -17.08 -28.76
N TYR A 265 9.01 -16.49 -29.71
CA TYR A 265 9.79 -15.29 -29.38
C TYR A 265 8.89 -14.09 -29.06
N GLU A 266 7.78 -13.91 -29.80
CA GLU A 266 6.83 -12.82 -29.58
C GLU A 266 6.21 -12.89 -28.17
N ASN A 267 5.79 -14.08 -27.74
CA ASN A 267 5.19 -14.25 -26.43
C ASN A 267 6.22 -14.16 -25.30
N VAL A 268 7.47 -14.59 -25.51
CA VAL A 268 8.56 -14.36 -24.54
C VAL A 268 8.84 -12.87 -24.37
N GLN A 269 8.93 -12.11 -25.48
CA GLN A 269 9.12 -10.66 -25.44
C GLN A 269 7.97 -9.97 -24.69
N LYS A 270 6.73 -10.31 -25.04
CA LYS A 270 5.53 -9.76 -24.39
C LYS A 270 5.51 -10.08 -22.90
N TRP A 271 5.72 -11.33 -22.53
CA TRP A 271 5.78 -11.77 -21.14
C TRP A 271 6.82 -11.00 -20.32
N VAL A 272 8.05 -10.87 -20.82
CA VAL A 272 9.10 -10.15 -20.11
C VAL A 272 8.76 -8.66 -20.00
N THR A 273 8.18 -8.07 -21.04
CA THR A 273 7.76 -6.66 -21.04
C THR A 273 6.70 -6.42 -19.96
N GLU A 274 5.68 -7.28 -19.87
CA GLU A 274 4.65 -7.20 -18.82
C GLU A 274 5.25 -7.28 -17.40
N LEU A 275 6.24 -8.16 -17.17
CA LEU A 275 6.91 -8.26 -15.87
C LEU A 275 7.76 -7.03 -15.54
N VAL A 276 8.46 -6.46 -16.53
CA VAL A 276 9.29 -5.27 -16.34
C VAL A 276 8.43 -4.05 -16.04
N GLU A 277 7.33 -3.85 -16.77
CA GLU A 277 6.37 -2.76 -16.52
C GLU A 277 5.76 -2.86 -15.11
N GLN A 278 5.39 -4.07 -14.67
CA GLN A 278 4.90 -4.27 -13.31
C GLN A 278 5.95 -3.92 -12.25
N LEU A 279 7.21 -4.30 -12.46
CA LEU A 279 8.30 -3.94 -11.56
C LEU A 279 8.55 -2.43 -11.53
N GLU A 280 8.47 -1.74 -12.67
CA GLU A 280 8.63 -0.27 -12.75
C GLU A 280 7.52 0.49 -12.02
N ASN A 281 6.27 0.02 -12.15
CA ASN A 281 5.15 0.57 -11.42
C ASN A 281 5.32 0.38 -9.91
N TYR A 282 5.76 -0.81 -9.48
CA TYR A 282 6.05 -1.11 -8.07
C TYR A 282 7.19 -0.23 -7.52
N GLU A 283 8.28 -0.05 -8.27
CA GLU A 283 9.38 0.83 -7.88
C GLU A 283 8.93 2.29 -7.68
N THR A 284 8.04 2.77 -8.54
CA THR A 284 7.49 4.12 -8.45
C THR A 284 6.65 4.29 -7.18
N GLU A 285 5.80 3.31 -6.89
CA GLU A 285 4.97 3.29 -5.69
C GLU A 285 5.80 3.21 -4.41
N LYS A 286 6.84 2.36 -4.40
CA LYS A 286 7.73 2.14 -3.26
C LYS A 286 8.97 3.05 -3.28
N SER A 287 8.87 4.19 -3.96
CA SER A 287 10.00 5.10 -4.19
C SER A 287 10.72 5.54 -2.92
N ASP A 288 10.00 5.79 -1.81
CA ASP A 288 10.60 6.15 -0.52
C ASP A 288 11.55 5.06 -0.01
N ILE A 289 11.10 3.80 -0.02
CA ILE A 289 11.90 2.64 0.38
C ILE A 289 13.07 2.47 -0.58
N VAL A 290 12.81 2.48 -1.89
CA VAL A 290 13.84 2.33 -2.93
C VAL A 290 14.94 3.39 -2.81
N ASN A 291 14.58 4.64 -2.51
CA ASN A 291 15.54 5.74 -2.35
C ASN A 291 16.38 5.58 -1.07
N ASN A 292 15.77 5.23 0.06
CA ASN A 292 16.49 4.92 1.28
C ASN A 292 17.54 3.80 1.04
N PHE A 293 17.18 2.78 0.26
CA PHE A 293 18.13 1.72 -0.11
C PHE A 293 19.28 2.19 -0.98
N LYS A 294 19.00 3.05 -1.97
CA LYS A 294 20.06 3.64 -2.79
C LYS A 294 21.06 4.41 -1.94
N ASP A 295 20.61 5.11 -0.91
CA ASP A 295 21.50 5.82 0.01
C ASP A 295 22.40 4.86 0.81
N ILE A 296 21.85 3.76 1.32
CA ILE A 296 22.60 2.70 1.98
C ILE A 296 23.63 2.07 1.02
N GLU A 297 23.21 1.74 -0.20
CA GLU A 297 24.07 1.15 -1.22
C GLU A 297 25.20 2.09 -1.62
N ASN A 298 24.91 3.38 -1.79
CA ASN A 298 25.91 4.41 -2.08
C ASN A 298 26.96 4.48 -0.97
N LYS A 299 26.53 4.45 0.30
CA LYS A 299 27.43 4.43 1.46
C LYS A 299 28.34 3.20 1.45
N LEU A 300 27.81 2.02 1.16
CA LEU A 300 28.55 0.75 1.13
C LEU A 300 29.40 0.55 -0.13
N SER A 301 29.14 1.31 -1.19
CA SER A 301 29.80 1.14 -2.50
C SER A 301 31.21 1.72 -2.59
N THR A 302 31.66 2.44 -1.56
CA THR A 302 33.05 2.89 -1.44
C THR A 302 34.00 1.70 -1.53
N LYS A 303 35.08 1.82 -2.32
CA LYS A 303 36.07 0.74 -2.41
C LYS A 303 36.84 0.67 -1.09
N TYR A 304 36.93 -0.52 -0.49
CA TYR A 304 37.80 -0.72 0.67
C TYR A 304 39.24 -0.38 0.33
N VAL A 305 39.89 0.41 1.20
CA VAL A 305 41.30 0.78 1.08
C VAL A 305 42.05 0.15 2.24
N ASN A 306 43.06 -0.68 1.93
CA ASN A 306 43.86 -1.34 2.95
C ASN A 306 44.52 -0.30 3.88
N ASN A 307 44.34 -0.50 5.18
CA ASN A 307 44.99 0.32 6.20
C ASN A 307 46.37 -0.27 6.51
N LYS A 308 47.40 0.58 6.42
CA LYS A 308 48.81 0.21 6.67
C LYS A 308 49.08 -0.23 8.11
N ASN A 309 48.22 0.14 9.05
CA ASN A 309 48.34 -0.23 10.46
C ASN A 309 47.70 -1.60 10.77
N LEU A 310 46.98 -2.20 9.81
CA LEU A 310 46.33 -3.49 9.93
C LEU A 310 47.20 -4.59 9.30
N THR A 311 47.11 -5.81 9.84
CA THR A 311 47.68 -7.00 9.21
C THR A 311 46.91 -7.38 7.94
N GLU A 312 47.42 -8.34 7.17
CA GLU A 312 46.72 -8.86 5.99
C GLU A 312 45.36 -9.47 6.37
N ASP A 313 45.32 -10.36 7.37
CA ASP A 313 44.09 -10.99 7.85
C ASP A 313 43.05 -9.97 8.38
N GLU A 314 43.51 -8.90 9.03
CA GLU A 314 42.64 -7.81 9.51
C GLU A 314 42.03 -7.01 8.36
N ASN A 315 42.84 -6.68 7.35
CA ASN A 315 42.33 -6.02 6.15
C ASN A 315 41.34 -6.94 5.40
N ILE A 316 41.64 -8.24 5.29
CA ILE A 316 40.75 -9.22 4.67
C ILE A 316 39.42 -9.30 5.43
N LEU A 317 39.44 -9.35 6.78
CA LEU A 317 38.22 -9.39 7.59
C LEU A 317 37.32 -8.17 7.33
N LEU A 318 37.87 -6.96 7.38
CA LEU A 318 37.10 -5.73 7.17
C LEU A 318 36.61 -5.59 5.73
N ALA A 319 37.44 -5.93 4.75
CA ALA A 319 37.07 -5.92 3.33
C ALA A 319 35.93 -6.91 3.04
N ASN A 320 36.04 -8.15 3.53
CA ASN A 320 35.01 -9.17 3.37
C ASN A 320 33.70 -8.76 4.04
N ARG A 321 33.76 -8.15 5.23
CA ARG A 321 32.60 -7.59 5.92
C ARG A 321 31.92 -6.51 5.07
N GLN A 322 32.67 -5.57 4.50
CA GLN A 322 32.10 -4.52 3.65
C GLN A 322 31.44 -5.11 2.38
N VAL A 323 32.11 -6.05 1.71
CA VAL A 323 31.55 -6.74 0.54
C VAL A 323 30.26 -7.48 0.90
N TYR A 324 30.24 -8.16 2.06
CA TYR A 324 29.06 -8.84 2.56
C TYR A 324 27.88 -7.88 2.75
N PHE A 325 28.10 -6.77 3.46
CA PHE A 325 27.05 -5.76 3.70
C PHE A 325 26.54 -5.17 2.37
N LYS A 326 27.45 -4.81 1.45
CA LYS A 326 27.08 -4.30 0.13
C LYS A 326 26.17 -5.28 -0.63
N ASN A 327 26.57 -6.54 -0.72
CA ASN A 327 25.85 -7.53 -1.51
C ASN A 327 24.49 -7.91 -0.89
N ASN A 328 24.41 -7.95 0.44
CA ASN A 328 23.20 -8.39 1.13
C ASN A 328 22.21 -7.25 1.36
N LEU A 329 22.67 -6.00 1.49
CA LEU A 329 21.80 -4.82 1.69
C LEU A 329 21.46 -4.07 0.39
N SER A 330 22.04 -4.42 -0.77
CA SER A 330 21.59 -3.91 -2.06
C SER A 330 20.27 -4.56 -2.50
N LEU A 331 19.28 -3.77 -2.92
CA LEU A 331 18.02 -4.31 -3.48
C LEU A 331 18.26 -5.05 -4.82
N ASN A 332 19.38 -4.80 -5.52
CA ASN A 332 19.69 -5.40 -6.82
C ASN A 332 18.56 -5.26 -7.86
N LEU A 333 17.76 -4.20 -7.78
CA LEU A 333 16.65 -3.94 -8.72
C LEU A 333 17.13 -3.80 -10.16
N VAL A 334 18.23 -3.05 -10.36
CA VAL A 334 18.88 -2.93 -11.68
C VAL A 334 19.33 -4.30 -12.20
N ALA A 335 19.97 -5.11 -11.36
CA ALA A 335 20.40 -6.45 -11.76
C ALA A 335 19.19 -7.38 -12.05
N THR A 336 18.08 -7.21 -11.35
CA THR A 336 16.83 -7.94 -11.57
C THR A 336 16.24 -7.58 -12.93
N LYS A 337 16.11 -6.29 -13.24
CA LYS A 337 15.69 -5.81 -14.57
C LYS A 337 16.62 -6.33 -15.67
N ASN A 338 17.93 -6.25 -15.47
CA ASN A 338 18.90 -6.75 -16.46
C ASN A 338 18.75 -8.27 -16.70
N LYS A 339 18.48 -9.06 -15.65
CA LYS A 339 18.23 -10.51 -15.81
C LYS A 339 16.95 -10.79 -16.60
N LEU A 340 15.88 -10.03 -16.35
CA LEU A 340 14.63 -10.14 -17.12
C LEU A 340 14.86 -9.73 -18.57
N LEU A 341 15.45 -8.55 -18.80
CA LEU A 341 15.76 -8.03 -20.13
C LEU A 341 16.72 -8.94 -20.91
N ALA A 342 17.66 -9.63 -20.26
CA ALA A 342 18.53 -10.60 -20.92
C ALA A 342 17.76 -11.78 -21.54
N VAL A 343 16.61 -12.16 -20.98
CA VAL A 343 15.72 -13.15 -21.59
C VAL A 343 15.02 -12.56 -22.81
N LYS A 344 14.53 -11.32 -22.72
CA LYS A 344 13.96 -10.60 -23.87
C LYS A 344 14.97 -10.44 -24.99
N THR A 345 16.22 -10.06 -24.71
CA THR A 345 17.28 -9.92 -25.71
C THR A 345 17.53 -11.23 -26.47
N GLN A 346 17.42 -12.40 -25.80
CA GLN A 346 17.52 -13.68 -26.49
C GLN A 346 16.35 -13.92 -27.44
N ALA A 347 15.13 -13.47 -27.11
CA ALA A 347 13.99 -13.52 -28.00
C ALA A 347 14.12 -12.50 -29.16
N ASP A 348 14.59 -11.28 -28.89
CA ASP A 348 14.91 -10.28 -29.92
C ASP A 348 15.96 -10.82 -30.92
N ASN A 349 16.94 -11.61 -30.45
CA ASN A 349 17.90 -12.27 -31.33
C ASN A 349 17.27 -13.36 -32.22
N LEU A 350 16.22 -14.05 -31.76
CA LEU A 350 15.49 -15.02 -32.60
C LEU A 350 14.70 -14.31 -33.70
N GLU A 351 14.05 -13.19 -33.37
CA GLU A 351 13.37 -12.32 -34.34
C GLU A 351 14.35 -11.84 -35.42
N ASN A 352 15.49 -11.26 -35.02
CA ASN A 352 16.52 -10.78 -35.96
C ASN A 352 17.04 -11.89 -36.89
N ARG A 353 17.27 -13.10 -36.36
CA ARG A 353 17.72 -14.25 -37.17
C ARG A 353 16.67 -14.66 -38.21
N ILE A 354 15.38 -14.61 -37.87
CA ILE A 354 14.29 -14.90 -38.82
C ILE A 354 14.25 -13.83 -39.91
N ASP A 355 14.39 -12.55 -39.54
CA ASP A 355 14.46 -11.45 -40.50
C ASP A 355 15.65 -11.57 -41.45
N GLU A 356 16.82 -11.98 -40.95
CA GLU A 356 18.00 -12.28 -41.77
C GLU A 356 17.70 -13.41 -42.77
N ILE A 357 17.17 -14.55 -42.29
CA ILE A 357 16.82 -15.70 -43.14
C ILE A 357 15.80 -15.34 -44.23
N ASN A 358 14.82 -14.49 -43.92
CA ASN A 358 13.81 -14.04 -44.87
C ASN A 358 14.41 -13.27 -46.07
N ASN A 359 15.61 -12.71 -45.91
CA ASN A 359 16.33 -11.99 -46.97
C ASN A 359 17.30 -12.88 -47.77
N GLU A 360 17.42 -14.17 -47.43
CA GLU A 360 18.35 -15.12 -48.07
C GLU A 360 17.68 -15.99 -49.16
N THR A 361 18.50 -16.59 -50.03
CA THR A 361 18.02 -17.41 -51.16
C THR A 361 17.52 -18.80 -50.73
N SER A 362 17.94 -19.29 -49.56
CA SER A 362 17.63 -20.62 -48.99
C SER A 362 16.63 -20.58 -47.82
N SER A 363 15.82 -19.52 -47.74
CA SER A 363 14.96 -19.22 -46.58
C SER A 363 14.14 -20.39 -46.02
N ILE A 364 13.55 -21.25 -46.87
CA ILE A 364 12.76 -22.41 -46.41
C ILE A 364 13.62 -23.43 -45.66
N GLN A 365 14.84 -23.71 -46.14
CA GLN A 365 15.73 -24.70 -45.54
C GLN A 365 16.31 -24.17 -44.22
N ASP A 366 16.67 -22.90 -44.18
CA ASP A 366 17.25 -22.27 -42.99
C ASP A 366 16.20 -22.08 -41.88
N LEU A 367 14.93 -21.81 -42.23
CA LEU A 367 13.82 -21.82 -41.28
C LEU A 367 13.58 -23.20 -40.67
N ALA A 368 13.67 -24.27 -41.46
CA ALA A 368 13.52 -25.64 -40.96
C ALA A 368 14.64 -26.01 -39.97
N LEU A 369 15.88 -25.61 -40.26
CA LEU A 369 17.01 -25.80 -39.33
C LEU A 369 16.81 -25.02 -38.02
N LEU A 370 16.33 -23.79 -38.12
CA LEU A 370 16.03 -22.96 -36.95
C LEU A 370 14.88 -23.56 -36.10
N GLU A 371 13.86 -24.15 -36.75
CA GLU A 371 12.75 -24.80 -36.08
C GLU A 371 13.19 -26.03 -35.25
N GLU A 372 14.20 -26.77 -35.72
CA GLU A 372 14.76 -27.93 -35.01
C GLU A 372 15.65 -27.56 -33.81
N GLU A 373 16.05 -26.28 -33.64
CA GLU A 373 16.90 -25.86 -32.54
C GLU A 373 16.23 -26.08 -31.17
N LYS A 374 16.99 -26.71 -30.26
CA LYS A 374 16.55 -26.92 -28.88
C LYS A 374 16.39 -25.59 -28.16
N ARG A 375 15.24 -25.42 -27.52
CA ARG A 375 14.89 -24.27 -26.70
C ARG A 375 14.16 -24.70 -25.42
N ALA A 376 14.20 -23.85 -24.40
CA ALA A 376 13.39 -24.06 -23.20
C ALA A 376 11.91 -23.85 -23.56
N GLY A 377 11.00 -24.59 -22.90
CA GLY A 377 9.57 -24.34 -23.09
C GLY A 377 9.14 -23.02 -22.45
N PHE A 378 8.11 -22.39 -23.01
CA PHE A 378 7.59 -21.10 -22.58
C PHE A 378 7.22 -21.08 -21.09
N ASN A 379 6.58 -22.14 -20.60
CA ASN A 379 6.24 -22.29 -19.17
C ASN A 379 7.46 -22.20 -18.25
N LEU A 380 8.59 -22.80 -18.65
CA LEU A 380 9.81 -22.76 -17.84
C LEU A 380 10.42 -21.35 -17.84
N ILE A 381 10.40 -20.66 -18.98
CA ILE A 381 10.84 -19.26 -19.07
C ILE A 381 9.96 -18.37 -18.18
N ALA A 382 8.64 -18.54 -18.26
CA ALA A 382 7.68 -17.78 -17.46
C ALA A 382 7.87 -18.02 -15.96
N GLU A 383 7.99 -19.27 -15.53
CA GLU A 383 8.25 -19.60 -14.12
C GLU A 383 9.59 -19.05 -13.63
N ASN A 384 10.66 -19.21 -14.42
CA ASN A 384 11.99 -18.74 -14.02
C ASN A 384 12.05 -17.20 -13.89
N THR A 385 11.48 -16.48 -14.84
CA THR A 385 11.42 -15.00 -14.80
C THR A 385 10.49 -14.50 -13.69
N ALA A 386 9.36 -15.16 -13.45
CA ALA A 386 8.49 -14.87 -12.30
C ALA A 386 9.23 -15.11 -10.97
N LYS A 387 10.02 -16.18 -10.85
CA LYS A 387 10.82 -16.47 -9.65
C LYS A 387 11.89 -15.41 -9.40
N ILE A 388 12.54 -14.92 -10.46
CA ILE A 388 13.49 -13.79 -10.38
C ILE A 388 12.79 -12.56 -9.79
N LEU A 389 11.63 -12.20 -10.33
CA LEU A 389 10.84 -11.07 -9.84
C LEU A 389 10.38 -11.26 -8.39
N LYS A 390 9.79 -12.42 -8.05
CA LYS A 390 9.34 -12.73 -6.68
C LYS A 390 10.47 -12.63 -5.66
N THR A 391 11.67 -13.10 -6.02
CA THR A 391 12.83 -13.03 -5.13
C THR A 391 13.21 -11.57 -4.82
N ALA A 392 13.12 -10.68 -5.82
CA ALA A 392 13.36 -9.26 -5.62
C ALA A 392 12.27 -8.61 -4.75
N LEU A 393 11.00 -8.94 -4.99
CA LEU A 393 9.87 -8.43 -4.21
C LEU A 393 9.95 -8.86 -2.73
N LEU A 394 10.19 -10.15 -2.46
CA LEU A 394 10.40 -10.67 -1.10
C LEU A 394 11.49 -9.92 -0.36
N LYS A 395 12.58 -9.58 -1.07
CA LYS A 395 13.65 -8.79 -0.50
C LYS A 395 13.14 -7.39 -0.15
N ILE A 396 12.50 -6.67 -1.08
CA ILE A 396 12.01 -5.31 -0.81
C ILE A 396 11.03 -5.29 0.36
N GLU A 397 10.09 -6.23 0.42
CA GLU A 397 9.10 -6.34 1.49
C GLU A 397 9.72 -6.68 2.86
N PHE A 398 10.68 -7.61 2.90
CA PHE A 398 11.44 -7.88 4.13
C PHE A 398 12.14 -6.62 4.63
N PHE A 399 12.76 -5.88 3.72
CA PHE A 399 13.49 -4.68 4.06
C PHE A 399 12.55 -3.55 4.52
N GLU A 400 11.42 -3.35 3.85
CA GLU A 400 10.37 -2.42 4.26
C GLU A 400 9.92 -2.72 5.71
N ALA A 401 9.62 -3.99 6.00
CA ALA A 401 9.20 -4.44 7.33
C ALA A 401 10.28 -4.31 8.42
N ASN A 402 11.56 -4.26 8.06
CA ASN A 402 12.70 -4.27 8.99
C ASN A 402 13.62 -3.05 8.85
N THR A 403 13.11 -1.93 8.34
CA THR A 403 13.90 -0.74 7.99
C THR A 403 14.80 -0.24 9.14
N GLU A 404 14.27 -0.19 10.37
CA GLU A 404 15.02 0.24 11.56
C GLU A 404 16.22 -0.67 11.84
N PHE A 405 15.99 -1.99 11.85
CA PHE A 405 17.04 -2.99 12.04
C PHE A 405 18.15 -2.86 11.00
N ILE A 406 17.79 -2.71 9.72
CA ILE A 406 18.77 -2.57 8.63
C ILE A 406 19.63 -1.32 8.81
N ASN A 407 19.02 -0.19 9.13
CA ASN A 407 19.75 1.05 9.43
C ASN A 407 20.69 0.87 10.62
N ASN A 408 20.24 0.20 11.68
CA ASN A 408 21.07 -0.11 12.83
C ASN A 408 22.25 -1.01 12.45
N MET A 409 22.07 -2.01 11.58
CA MET A 409 23.17 -2.86 11.13
C MET A 409 24.22 -2.07 10.34
N VAL A 410 23.82 -1.10 9.51
CA VAL A 410 24.75 -0.20 8.81
C VAL A 410 25.54 0.67 9.79
N ILE A 411 24.89 1.20 10.83
CA ILE A 411 25.54 1.96 11.91
C ILE A 411 26.55 1.08 12.66
N VAL A 412 26.17 -0.15 13.00
CA VAL A 412 27.05 -1.13 13.65
C VAL A 412 28.28 -1.39 12.78
N TRP A 413 28.10 -1.65 11.49
CA TRP A 413 29.22 -1.88 10.57
C TRP A 413 30.20 -0.71 10.53
N GLU A 414 29.70 0.51 10.37
CA GLU A 414 30.53 1.72 10.30
C GLU A 414 31.29 1.93 11.61
N LYS A 415 30.56 1.86 12.73
CA LYS A 415 31.14 2.03 14.07
C LYS A 415 32.22 1.00 14.36
N TRP A 416 31.94 -0.28 14.16
CA TRP A 416 32.91 -1.35 14.47
C TRP A 416 34.15 -1.28 13.56
N SER A 417 33.98 -0.91 12.29
CA SER A 417 35.11 -0.73 11.38
C SER A 417 35.99 0.46 11.78
N SER A 418 35.37 1.57 12.22
CA SER A 418 36.07 2.75 12.73
C SER A 418 36.78 2.44 14.06
N ASP A 419 36.07 1.83 15.01
CA ASP A 419 36.57 1.49 16.34
C ASP A 419 37.80 0.58 16.25
N TYR A 420 37.84 -0.37 15.31
CA TYR A 420 39.00 -1.23 15.13
C TYR A 420 40.24 -0.46 14.63
N ASN A 421 40.05 0.54 13.78
CA ASN A 421 41.14 1.43 13.37
C ASN A 421 41.67 2.26 14.54
N VAL A 422 40.78 2.74 15.42
CA VAL A 422 41.14 3.45 16.67
C VAL A 422 41.93 2.54 17.60
N PHE A 423 41.48 1.29 17.77
CA PHE A 423 42.21 0.28 18.54
C PHE A 423 43.66 0.11 18.06
N LYS A 424 43.85 0.00 16.74
CA LYS A 424 45.16 -0.25 16.13
C LYS A 424 46.09 0.96 16.14
N THR A 425 45.58 2.15 16.48
CA THR A 425 46.32 3.40 16.47
C THR A 425 46.37 4.03 17.86
N ALA A 426 45.27 4.64 18.30
CA ALA A 426 45.15 5.35 19.56
C ALA A 426 45.36 4.43 20.76
N HIS A 427 44.64 3.30 20.83
CA HIS A 427 44.75 2.41 21.98
C HIS A 427 46.13 1.76 22.10
N LYS A 428 46.72 1.33 20.98
CA LYS A 428 48.11 0.85 20.93
C LYS A 428 49.08 1.91 21.49
N SER A 429 48.94 3.16 21.05
CA SER A 429 49.80 4.27 21.47
C SER A 429 49.59 4.61 22.95
N SER A 430 48.34 4.59 23.43
CA SER A 430 48.02 4.78 24.84
C SER A 430 48.68 3.72 25.71
N LEU A 431 48.55 2.43 25.35
CA LEU A 431 49.20 1.34 26.10
C LEU A 431 50.71 1.53 26.16
N LYS A 432 51.34 1.84 25.01
CA LYS A 432 52.78 2.12 24.96
C LYS A 432 53.16 3.28 25.88
N ASN A 433 52.49 4.42 25.75
CA ASN A 433 52.81 5.62 26.52
C ASN A 433 52.68 5.39 28.04
N MET A 434 51.68 4.61 28.47
CA MET A 434 51.51 4.24 29.88
C MET A 434 52.61 3.31 30.38
N CYS A 435 53.10 2.40 29.54
CA CYS A 435 54.22 1.54 29.90
C CYS A 435 55.53 2.34 29.96
N ASP A 436 55.76 3.23 28.99
CA ASP A 436 56.92 4.12 28.94
C ASP A 436 56.96 5.05 30.18
N SER A 437 55.82 5.59 30.61
CA SER A 437 55.74 6.44 31.82
C SER A 437 56.09 5.71 33.11
N ASP A 438 55.84 4.40 33.14
CA ASP A 438 56.05 3.55 34.30
C ASP A 438 57.37 2.76 34.22
N GLY A 439 58.21 3.05 33.23
CA GLY A 439 59.52 2.42 33.03
C GLY A 439 59.46 0.94 32.62
N ILE A 440 58.38 0.52 31.96
CA ILE A 440 58.15 -0.85 31.50
C ILE A 440 58.58 -0.96 30.02
N GLU A 441 59.79 -1.49 29.78
CA GLU A 441 60.35 -1.68 28.43
C GLU A 441 60.08 -3.10 27.89
N ASP A 442 59.87 -3.23 26.57
CA ASP A 442 59.76 -4.47 25.77
C ASP A 442 58.62 -5.47 26.09
N VAL A 443 57.97 -5.38 27.25
CA VAL A 443 56.91 -6.33 27.66
C VAL A 443 55.53 -5.97 27.06
N TRP A 444 55.25 -4.68 26.88
CA TRP A 444 53.94 -4.17 26.43
C TRP A 444 53.56 -4.65 25.01
N GLU A 445 54.55 -4.94 24.16
CA GLU A 445 54.32 -5.46 22.80
C GLU A 445 53.66 -6.84 22.82
N LYS A 446 54.04 -7.68 23.80
CA LYS A 446 53.43 -8.99 24.01
C LYS A 446 51.99 -8.85 24.50
N TRP A 447 51.74 -7.96 25.46
CA TRP A 447 50.37 -7.69 25.94
C TRP A 447 49.48 -7.16 24.83
N TYR A 448 50.00 -6.25 24.00
CA TYR A 448 49.28 -5.75 22.84
C TYR A 448 49.00 -6.85 21.82
N SER A 449 49.93 -7.78 21.60
CA SER A 449 49.73 -8.95 20.73
C SER A 449 48.57 -9.82 21.23
N ASP A 450 48.53 -10.11 22.53
CA ASP A 450 47.47 -10.94 23.13
C ASP A 450 46.12 -10.22 23.13
N TRP A 451 46.11 -8.91 23.41
CA TRP A 451 44.93 -8.06 23.25
C TRP A 451 44.44 -8.05 21.80
N GLN A 452 45.33 -7.90 20.83
CA GLN A 452 45.01 -7.88 19.40
C GLN A 452 44.39 -9.20 18.95
N LYS A 453 44.95 -10.36 19.35
CA LYS A 453 44.36 -11.67 19.04
C LYS A 453 42.92 -11.77 19.56
N LEU A 454 42.69 -11.37 20.81
CA LEU A 454 41.35 -11.41 21.41
C LEU A 454 40.39 -10.43 20.72
N ARG A 455 40.83 -9.19 20.42
CA ARG A 455 40.02 -8.22 19.67
C ARG A 455 39.68 -8.72 18.28
N PHE A 456 40.62 -9.32 17.56
CA PHE A 456 40.37 -9.89 16.23
C PHE A 456 39.30 -10.98 16.26
N ILE A 457 39.32 -11.87 17.25
CA ILE A 457 38.28 -12.90 17.42
C ILE A 457 36.92 -12.25 17.67
N ILE A 458 36.84 -11.22 18.52
CA ILE A 458 35.60 -10.50 18.82
C ILE A 458 35.07 -9.79 17.56
N GLU A 459 35.93 -9.16 16.77
CA GLU A 459 35.56 -8.55 15.48
C GLU A 459 34.96 -9.56 14.50
N GLY A 460 35.51 -10.78 14.47
CA GLY A 460 35.03 -11.87 13.62
C GLY A 460 33.58 -12.29 13.91
N LYS A 461 32.98 -11.83 15.01
CA LYS A 461 31.64 -12.27 15.46
C LYS A 461 30.48 -11.41 15.00
N ILE A 462 30.73 -10.20 14.50
CA ILE A 462 29.66 -9.31 14.04
C ILE A 462 28.96 -9.83 12.80
N GLN A 463 29.72 -10.15 11.75
CA GLN A 463 29.13 -10.54 10.47
C GLN A 463 28.21 -11.77 10.56
N PRO A 464 28.59 -12.88 11.26
CA PRO A 464 27.72 -14.03 11.42
C PRO A 464 26.37 -13.72 12.09
N LEU A 465 26.30 -12.76 13.02
CA LEU A 465 25.04 -12.36 13.67
C LEU A 465 24.13 -11.62 12.71
N VAL A 466 24.69 -10.64 12.01
CA VAL A 466 23.98 -9.85 11.00
C VAL A 466 23.41 -10.76 9.92
N GLU A 467 24.18 -11.77 9.50
CA GLU A 467 23.75 -12.76 8.53
C GLU A 467 22.52 -13.55 8.97
N GLN A 468 22.45 -13.98 10.23
CA GLN A 468 21.26 -14.67 10.72
C GLN A 468 20.04 -13.76 10.81
N GLY A 469 20.23 -12.48 11.13
CA GLY A 469 19.16 -11.48 11.14
C GLY A 469 18.60 -11.23 9.73
N LEU A 470 19.48 -11.00 8.75
CA LEU A 470 19.08 -10.75 7.36
C LEU A 470 18.43 -11.97 6.68
N LYS A 471 18.78 -13.19 7.09
CA LYS A 471 18.12 -14.42 6.62
C LYS A 471 16.77 -14.69 7.30
N GLY A 472 16.40 -13.92 8.32
CA GLY A 472 15.19 -14.16 9.12
C GLY A 472 15.29 -15.37 10.06
N ASN A 473 16.49 -15.92 10.26
CA ASN A 473 16.71 -17.04 11.17
C ASN A 473 16.72 -16.57 12.64
N LEU A 474 17.25 -15.38 12.92
CA LEU A 474 17.16 -14.75 14.23
C LEU A 474 16.28 -13.51 14.15
N MET A 475 15.50 -13.27 15.19
CA MET A 475 14.72 -12.03 15.31
C MET A 475 15.67 -10.82 15.33
N PRO A 476 15.34 -9.72 14.64
CA PRO A 476 16.13 -8.49 14.65
C PRO A 476 16.61 -8.05 16.04
N LYS A 477 15.70 -8.06 17.01
CA LYS A 477 15.98 -7.70 18.40
C LYS A 477 17.04 -8.60 19.04
N ASN A 478 16.99 -9.91 18.79
CA ASN A 478 17.99 -10.83 19.35
C ASN A 478 19.38 -10.53 18.78
N VAL A 479 19.47 -10.18 17.49
CA VAL A 479 20.73 -9.81 16.85
C VAL A 479 21.28 -8.52 17.46
N GLU A 480 20.45 -7.50 17.64
CA GLU A 480 20.81 -6.23 18.27
C GLU A 480 21.27 -6.40 19.72
N ASP A 481 20.52 -7.17 20.52
CA ASP A 481 20.87 -7.48 21.91
C ASP A 481 22.22 -8.21 21.99
N MET A 482 22.47 -9.18 21.09
CA MET A 482 23.74 -9.90 21.03
C MET A 482 24.91 -9.00 20.65
N ILE A 483 24.72 -8.09 19.69
CA ILE A 483 25.73 -7.08 19.33
C ILE A 483 26.00 -6.16 20.53
N GLY A 484 24.96 -5.77 21.28
CA GLY A 484 25.10 -4.99 22.51
C GLY A 484 25.93 -5.69 23.59
N VAL A 485 25.65 -6.98 23.84
CA VAL A 485 26.43 -7.79 24.80
C VAL A 485 27.88 -7.96 24.33
N LEU A 486 28.11 -8.18 23.03
CA LEU A 486 29.45 -8.27 22.46
C LEU A 486 30.21 -6.93 22.54
N GLU A 487 29.53 -5.81 22.33
CA GLU A 487 30.08 -4.45 22.47
C GLU A 487 30.52 -4.17 23.92
N ASN A 488 29.74 -4.61 24.91
CA ASN A 488 30.11 -4.46 26.33
C ASN A 488 31.32 -5.33 26.68
N TYR A 489 31.37 -6.56 26.19
CA TYR A 489 32.53 -7.43 26.36
C TYR A 489 33.79 -6.82 25.74
N LYS A 490 33.67 -6.33 24.49
CA LYS A 490 34.71 -5.57 23.79
C LYS A 490 35.29 -4.44 24.66
N LYS A 491 34.42 -3.56 25.16
CA LYS A 491 34.83 -2.41 25.98
C LYS A 491 35.50 -2.83 27.28
N SER A 492 35.01 -3.90 27.89
CA SER A 492 35.57 -4.42 29.14
C SER A 492 36.97 -4.99 28.93
N VAL A 493 37.20 -5.68 27.80
CA VAL A 493 38.54 -6.14 27.39
C VAL A 493 39.46 -4.95 27.13
N ASP A 494 39.01 -3.95 26.38
CA ASP A 494 39.82 -2.75 26.10
C ASP A 494 40.20 -2.01 27.38
N LYS A 495 39.25 -1.86 28.29
CA LYS A 495 39.45 -1.25 29.61
C LYS A 495 40.49 -2.01 30.44
N PHE A 496 40.43 -3.34 30.48
CA PHE A 496 41.38 -4.16 31.23
C PHE A 496 42.83 -3.88 30.80
N TYR A 497 43.09 -3.87 29.49
CA TYR A 497 44.45 -3.61 28.98
C TYR A 497 44.91 -2.17 29.21
N LEU A 498 43.99 -1.20 29.16
CA LEU A 498 44.33 0.21 29.33
C LEU A 498 44.43 0.66 30.79
N GLU A 499 43.69 0.03 31.71
CA GLU A 499 43.57 0.53 33.09
C GLU A 499 44.10 -0.44 34.16
N GLU A 500 44.05 -1.75 33.92
CA GLU A 500 44.34 -2.76 34.96
C GLU A 500 45.66 -3.50 34.73
N ARG A 501 46.04 -3.74 33.47
CA ARG A 501 47.17 -4.61 33.10
C ARG A 501 48.51 -4.19 33.68
N VAL A 502 48.81 -2.87 33.68
CA VAL A 502 50.05 -2.30 34.22
C VAL A 502 50.16 -2.55 35.73
N GLY A 503 49.07 -2.35 36.47
CA GLY A 503 49.04 -2.58 37.91
C GLY A 503 49.24 -4.05 38.29
N ILE A 504 48.74 -4.99 37.49
CA ILE A 504 49.01 -6.43 37.67
C ILE A 504 50.50 -6.71 37.51
N TYR A 505 51.15 -6.18 36.48
CA TYR A 505 52.58 -6.40 36.25
C TYR A 505 53.45 -5.85 37.39
N GLN A 506 53.22 -4.59 37.78
CA GLN A 506 53.97 -3.94 38.86
C GLN A 506 53.86 -4.69 40.19
N LYS A 507 52.73 -5.35 40.44
CA LYS A 507 52.52 -6.14 41.66
C LYS A 507 53.47 -7.35 41.75
N PHE A 508 53.80 -7.98 40.61
CA PHE A 508 54.49 -9.28 40.60
C PHE A 508 55.92 -9.27 40.05
N VAL A 509 56.32 -8.25 39.28
CA VAL A 509 57.63 -8.19 38.58
C VAL A 509 58.86 -8.37 39.49
N PHE A 510 58.77 -8.00 40.78
CA PHE A 510 59.87 -8.15 41.75
C PHE A 510 59.73 -9.35 42.69
N GLN A 511 58.74 -10.24 42.46
CA GLN A 511 58.48 -11.41 43.30
C GLN A 511 59.12 -12.68 42.73
N SER A 512 59.50 -13.62 43.60
CA SER A 512 59.92 -14.98 43.18
C SER A 512 58.76 -15.69 42.48
N GLY A 513 58.98 -16.21 41.28
CA GLY A 513 57.91 -16.76 40.43
C GLY A 513 56.92 -15.71 39.90
N GLY A 514 57.29 -14.43 39.93
CA GLY A 514 56.45 -13.28 39.56
C GLY A 514 55.84 -13.37 38.15
N ASP A 515 56.61 -13.83 37.16
CA ASP A 515 56.12 -13.99 35.78
C ASP A 515 54.91 -14.94 35.67
N LEU A 516 54.92 -16.01 36.46
CA LEU A 516 53.81 -16.96 36.50
C LEU A 516 52.61 -16.39 37.26
N GLN A 517 52.85 -15.64 38.34
CA GLN A 517 51.79 -14.98 39.09
C GLN A 517 51.08 -13.88 38.28
N ASP A 518 51.85 -13.09 37.52
CA ASP A 518 51.34 -12.10 36.57
C ASP A 518 50.47 -12.75 35.48
N LYS A 519 50.94 -13.87 34.90
CA LYS A 519 50.17 -14.62 33.91
C LYS A 519 48.87 -15.17 34.50
N LEU A 520 48.90 -15.76 35.70
CA LEU A 520 47.70 -16.29 36.37
C LEU A 520 46.69 -15.21 36.77
N GLU A 521 47.13 -14.03 37.19
CA GLU A 521 46.23 -12.90 37.51
C GLU A 521 45.62 -12.28 36.25
N THR A 522 46.41 -12.19 35.17
CA THR A 522 45.93 -11.73 33.86
C THR A 522 44.83 -12.65 33.33
N GLU A 523 45.09 -13.95 33.28
CA GLU A 523 44.11 -14.95 32.83
C GLU A 523 42.87 -15.00 33.73
N SER A 524 43.05 -14.89 35.04
CA SER A 524 41.91 -14.84 35.98
C SER A 524 41.04 -13.60 35.75
N SER A 525 41.63 -12.46 35.40
CA SER A 525 40.90 -11.22 35.15
C SER A 525 40.14 -11.30 33.82
N ILE A 526 40.79 -11.78 32.76
CA ILE A 526 40.14 -12.03 31.46
C ILE A 526 39.00 -13.03 31.61
N TYR A 527 39.20 -14.11 32.37
CA TYR A 527 38.16 -15.11 32.65
C TYR A 527 36.92 -14.49 33.31
N LYS A 528 37.09 -13.55 34.26
CA LYS A 528 35.94 -12.86 34.88
C LYS A 528 35.14 -12.06 33.85
N LEU A 529 35.81 -11.40 32.91
CA LEU A 529 35.14 -10.69 31.82
C LEU A 529 34.36 -11.66 30.92
N THR A 530 34.96 -12.79 30.57
CA THR A 530 34.31 -13.85 29.78
C THR A 530 33.11 -14.46 30.52
N ALA A 531 33.23 -14.67 31.83
CA ALA A 531 32.15 -15.20 32.67
C ALA A 531 30.96 -14.24 32.76
N GLN A 532 31.23 -12.92 32.83
CA GLN A 532 30.20 -11.89 32.76
C GLN A 532 29.54 -11.87 31.38
N PHE A 533 30.32 -11.89 30.29
CA PHE A 533 29.78 -12.01 28.92
C PHE A 533 28.87 -13.23 28.75
N GLN A 534 29.28 -14.39 29.29
CA GLN A 534 28.45 -15.59 29.32
C GLN A 534 27.14 -15.39 30.10
N ALA A 535 27.16 -14.64 31.20
CA ALA A 535 25.97 -14.35 32.00
C ALA A 535 25.01 -13.45 31.23
N ASP A 536 25.53 -12.42 30.57
CA ASP A 536 24.72 -11.49 29.78
C ASP A 536 24.09 -12.21 28.57
N LEU A 537 24.83 -13.14 27.94
CA LEU A 537 24.34 -13.93 26.81
C LEU A 537 23.24 -14.94 27.21
N GLN A 538 23.27 -15.46 28.45
CA GLN A 538 22.25 -16.41 28.93
C GLN A 538 20.84 -15.86 28.81
N ASN A 539 20.64 -14.59 29.15
CA ASN A 539 19.32 -13.94 29.08
C ASN A 539 18.75 -13.96 27.66
N ILE A 540 19.61 -13.80 26.65
CA ILE A 540 19.23 -13.82 25.22
C ILE A 540 19.00 -15.26 24.74
N ILE A 541 19.83 -16.22 25.17
CA ILE A 541 19.65 -17.63 24.84
C ILE A 541 18.29 -18.14 25.37
N PHE A 542 17.92 -17.75 26.59
CA PHE A 542 16.66 -18.19 27.19
C PHE A 542 15.44 -17.45 26.63
N SER A 543 15.60 -16.26 26.07
CA SER A 543 14.51 -15.57 25.34
C SER A 543 14.22 -16.20 23.97
N CYS A 544 15.16 -16.96 23.40
CA CYS A 544 14.93 -17.68 22.14
C CYS A 544 13.93 -18.83 22.32
N THR A 545 12.85 -18.86 21.54
CA THR A 545 11.81 -19.90 21.60
C THR A 545 12.23 -21.23 20.96
N LYS A 546 13.04 -21.19 19.90
CA LYS A 546 13.51 -22.36 19.15
C LYS A 546 14.86 -22.87 19.65
N SER A 547 15.00 -24.18 19.80
CA SER A 547 16.24 -24.85 20.22
C SER A 547 17.39 -24.63 19.22
N GLU A 548 17.11 -24.60 17.92
CA GLU A 548 18.09 -24.36 16.86
C GLU A 548 18.80 -23.01 17.02
N HIS A 549 18.05 -21.97 17.42
CA HIS A 549 18.61 -20.63 17.65
C HIS A 549 19.54 -20.62 18.85
N ARG A 550 19.17 -21.34 19.92
CA ARG A 550 20.01 -21.50 21.11
C ARG A 550 21.32 -22.21 20.77
N VAL A 551 21.25 -23.28 19.97
CA VAL A 551 22.42 -24.02 19.49
C VAL A 551 23.31 -23.14 18.62
N PHE A 552 22.74 -22.33 17.72
CA PHE A 552 23.51 -21.38 16.93
C PHE A 552 24.28 -20.40 17.82
N ILE A 553 23.61 -19.76 18.78
CA ILE A 553 24.23 -18.77 19.67
C ILE A 553 25.39 -19.38 20.45
N LEU A 554 25.21 -20.60 20.95
CA LEU A 554 26.27 -21.32 21.68
C LEU A 554 27.48 -21.61 20.78
N LYS A 555 27.26 -22.15 19.56
CA LYS A 555 28.34 -22.39 18.59
C LYS A 555 29.03 -21.10 18.15
N TRP A 556 28.26 -20.02 18.00
CA TRP A 556 28.79 -18.71 17.65
C TRP A 556 29.72 -18.17 18.73
N ALA A 557 29.39 -18.35 20.01
CA ALA A 557 30.18 -17.85 21.13
C ALA A 557 31.32 -18.79 21.59
N ASP A 558 31.40 -20.02 21.08
CA ASP A 558 32.31 -21.08 21.58
C ASP A 558 33.77 -20.63 21.67
N ASN A 559 34.30 -20.01 20.60
CA ASN A 559 35.69 -19.53 20.58
C ASN A 559 35.95 -18.24 21.38
N LEU A 560 34.89 -17.62 21.94
CA LEU A 560 35.00 -16.53 22.92
C LEU A 560 34.97 -17.09 24.35
N PHE A 561 34.51 -18.32 24.53
CA PHE A 561 34.46 -19.03 25.81
C PHE A 561 35.71 -19.85 26.08
N ASP A 562 36.51 -20.13 25.04
CA ASP A 562 37.77 -20.84 25.20
C ASP A 562 38.75 -19.96 25.98
N ILE A 563 39.10 -20.41 27.17
CA ILE A 563 40.02 -19.72 28.07
C ILE A 563 41.42 -20.03 27.55
N GLN A 564 42.33 -19.04 27.49
CA GLN A 564 43.74 -19.22 27.11
C GLN A 564 44.57 -19.99 28.17
N ILE A 565 43.93 -20.94 28.88
CA ILE A 565 44.57 -21.89 29.80
C ILE A 565 45.64 -22.69 29.08
N ASP A 566 45.51 -22.98 27.78
CA ASP A 566 46.52 -23.74 27.04
C ASP A 566 47.88 -23.02 26.99
N GLU A 567 47.90 -21.69 26.98
CA GLU A 567 49.15 -20.93 27.09
C GLU A 567 49.72 -20.97 28.51
N VAL A 568 48.87 -21.02 29.55
CA VAL A 568 49.29 -21.25 30.94
C VAL A 568 49.82 -22.66 31.12
N LEU A 569 49.15 -23.67 30.56
CA LEU A 569 49.54 -25.08 30.59
C LEU A 569 50.89 -25.28 29.87
N ASN A 570 51.08 -24.66 28.70
CA ASN A 570 52.36 -24.70 27.97
C ASN A 570 53.48 -23.98 28.73
N PHE A 571 53.16 -22.90 29.45
CA PHE A 571 54.15 -22.13 30.23
C PHE A 571 54.58 -22.84 31.52
N ILE A 572 53.76 -23.77 32.04
CA ILE A 572 54.05 -24.58 33.24
C ILE A 572 54.62 -25.96 32.88
N ALA A 573 54.59 -26.37 31.60
CA ALA A 573 54.98 -27.72 31.16
C ALA A 573 56.44 -28.09 31.48
N ASP A 574 57.33 -27.11 31.62
CA ASP A 574 58.76 -27.30 31.90
C ASP A 574 59.13 -27.17 33.39
N ASP A 575 58.19 -26.82 34.28
CA ASP A 575 58.45 -26.66 35.73
C ASP A 575 57.92 -27.88 36.51
N ASP A 576 58.82 -28.81 36.85
CA ASP A 576 58.54 -30.11 37.46
C ASP A 576 57.88 -30.04 38.86
N THR A 577 57.74 -28.84 39.44
CA THR A 577 57.23 -28.64 40.80
C THR A 577 55.78 -28.16 40.92
N ILE A 578 55.12 -27.75 39.83
CA ILE A 578 53.69 -27.40 39.85
C ILE A 578 52.88 -28.63 39.46
N ALA A 579 52.32 -29.28 40.48
CA ALA A 579 51.75 -30.61 40.44
C ALA A 579 50.92 -30.91 39.18
N LYS A 580 51.40 -31.86 38.37
CA LYS A 580 50.73 -32.50 37.21
C LYS A 580 49.25 -32.86 37.48
N GLU A 581 48.87 -33.02 38.74
CA GLU A 581 47.51 -33.29 39.20
C GLU A 581 46.56 -32.07 39.10
N ILE A 582 46.99 -30.86 39.49
CA ILE A 582 46.22 -29.61 39.36
C ILE A 582 46.06 -29.23 37.87
N LEU A 583 47.10 -29.47 37.06
CA LEU A 583 47.06 -29.26 35.60
C LEU A 583 46.07 -30.22 34.92
N LYS A 584 46.01 -31.48 35.38
CA LYS A 584 45.03 -32.47 34.93
C LYS A 584 43.60 -32.11 35.35
N GLU A 585 43.41 -31.50 36.53
CA GLU A 585 42.10 -30.99 36.97
C GLU A 585 41.61 -29.81 36.13
N PHE A 586 42.48 -28.87 35.74
CA PHE A 586 42.14 -27.81 34.78
C PHE A 586 41.77 -28.36 33.39
N SER A 587 42.54 -29.33 32.90
CA SER A 587 42.25 -30.02 31.63
C SER A 587 40.91 -30.79 31.66
N ASN A 588 40.60 -31.46 32.77
CA ASN A 588 39.32 -32.15 32.99
C ASN A 588 38.13 -31.16 33.13
N LEU A 589 38.36 -29.98 33.71
CA LEU A 589 37.35 -28.91 33.81
C LEU A 589 37.02 -28.34 32.42
N LYS A 590 38.01 -28.29 31.51
CA LYS A 590 37.84 -27.96 30.07
C LYS A 590 37.10 -29.06 29.31
N GLN A 591 37.38 -30.34 29.57
CA GLN A 591 36.76 -31.46 28.85
C GLN A 591 35.27 -31.66 29.22
N LYS A 592 34.88 -31.36 30.47
CA LYS A 592 33.48 -31.37 30.93
C LYS A 592 32.59 -30.25 30.33
N ASN A 593 33.17 -29.34 29.54
CA ASN A 593 32.45 -28.20 28.97
C ASN A 593 31.47 -28.63 27.86
N TYR A 594 31.69 -29.74 27.15
CA TYR A 594 30.92 -30.08 25.95
C TYR A 594 29.69 -31.00 26.15
N GLU A 595 29.62 -31.80 27.22
CA GLU A 595 28.59 -32.87 27.33
C GLU A 595 27.27 -32.46 28.00
N LEU A 596 27.18 -31.27 28.62
CA LEU A 596 26.03 -30.88 29.48
C LEU A 596 25.23 -29.65 29.00
N TYR A 597 25.44 -29.21 27.76
CA TYR A 597 24.77 -28.04 27.19
C TYR A 597 23.27 -28.24 26.83
N LEU A 598 22.71 -29.44 27.03
CA LEU A 598 21.39 -29.85 26.50
C LEU A 598 20.34 -30.26 27.56
N ALA A 599 20.44 -29.82 28.82
CA ALA A 599 19.50 -30.23 29.88
C ALA A 599 18.34 -29.24 30.10
N ASP A 600 18.57 -28.11 30.80
CA ASP A 600 17.63 -26.99 30.98
C ASP A 600 18.34 -25.77 31.64
N ALA A 601 17.67 -24.61 31.71
CA ALA A 601 18.20 -23.34 32.22
C ALA A 601 18.72 -23.38 33.69
N GLU A 602 18.00 -24.09 34.57
CA GLU A 602 18.33 -24.22 35.98
C GLU A 602 19.56 -25.12 36.18
N THR A 603 19.63 -26.22 35.42
CA THR A 603 20.76 -27.13 35.43
C THR A 603 22.04 -26.47 34.91
N TYR A 604 21.95 -25.67 33.83
CA TYR A 604 23.09 -24.93 33.27
C TYR A 604 23.61 -23.83 34.22
N SER A 605 22.72 -23.05 34.83
CA SER A 605 23.09 -21.99 35.77
C SER A 605 23.79 -22.54 37.02
N LYS A 606 23.27 -23.63 37.61
CA LYS A 606 23.90 -24.32 38.75
C LYS A 606 25.29 -24.86 38.42
N GLN A 607 25.46 -25.46 37.25
CA GLN A 607 26.77 -25.99 36.83
C GLN A 607 27.77 -24.88 36.50
N LYS A 608 27.34 -23.74 35.94
CA LYS A 608 28.20 -22.57 35.73
C LYS A 608 28.77 -22.05 37.05
N LEU A 609 27.93 -21.82 38.05
CA LEU A 609 28.38 -21.36 39.38
C LEU A 609 29.34 -22.35 40.06
N ALA A 610 29.09 -23.65 39.91
CA ALA A 610 29.99 -24.67 40.42
C ALA A 610 31.37 -24.63 39.75
N ARG A 611 31.42 -24.37 38.43
CA ARG A 611 32.68 -24.22 37.67
C ARG A 611 33.43 -22.96 38.05
N GLU A 612 32.76 -21.81 38.17
CA GLU A 612 33.40 -20.56 38.63
C GLU A 612 34.02 -20.75 40.02
N LYS A 613 33.33 -21.45 40.93
CA LYS A 613 33.85 -21.78 42.26
C LYS A 613 35.06 -22.72 42.19
N GLN A 614 35.03 -23.75 41.33
CA GLN A 614 36.15 -24.67 41.13
C GLN A 614 37.37 -23.97 40.51
N TYR A 615 37.17 -23.13 39.48
CA TYR A 615 38.21 -22.34 38.84
C TYR A 615 38.89 -21.40 39.84
N ASN A 616 38.11 -20.60 40.58
CA ASN A 616 38.63 -19.69 41.59
C ASN A 616 39.39 -20.43 42.71
N SER A 617 38.92 -21.62 43.11
CA SER A 617 39.61 -22.46 44.09
C SER A 617 40.94 -23.00 43.59
N LEU A 618 41.03 -23.36 42.29
CA LEU A 618 42.27 -23.85 41.67
C LEU A 618 43.30 -22.72 41.53
N ILE A 619 42.89 -21.53 41.07
CA ILE A 619 43.74 -20.33 41.02
C ILE A 619 44.31 -19.98 42.40
N PHE A 620 43.46 -20.01 43.44
CA PHE A 620 43.89 -19.74 44.81
C PHE A 620 44.92 -20.75 45.31
N LYS A 621 44.71 -22.05 45.04
CA LYS A 621 45.64 -23.12 45.43
C LYS A 621 47.01 -22.94 44.75
N MET A 622 47.04 -22.68 43.43
CA MET A 622 48.28 -22.43 42.70
C MET A 622 49.06 -21.22 43.23
N ARG A 623 48.38 -20.11 43.54
CA ARG A 623 49.03 -18.92 44.14
C ARG A 623 49.61 -19.19 45.53
N LYS A 624 48.91 -19.99 46.33
CA LYS A 624 49.39 -20.37 47.67
C LYS A 624 50.65 -21.22 47.56
N ASP A 625 50.66 -22.20 46.66
CA ASP A 625 51.81 -23.09 46.48
C ASP A 625 53.04 -22.31 45.95
N LEU A 626 52.83 -21.31 45.10
CA LEU A 626 53.87 -20.40 44.61
C LEU A 626 54.43 -19.41 45.65
N SER A 627 53.63 -18.99 46.63
CA SER A 627 54.04 -18.02 47.67
C SER A 627 54.68 -18.66 48.90
N THR A 628 54.65 -19.99 49.00
CA THR A 628 55.36 -20.77 50.04
C THR A 628 56.77 -21.22 49.67
N LYS A 629 57.28 -20.80 48.51
CA LYS A 629 58.69 -20.85 48.11
C LYS A 629 59.27 -19.43 48.17
#